data_AF-A0A1G0LH11-F1
#
_entry.id   AF-A0A1G0LH11-F1
#
_cell.length_a   1.000
_cell.length_b   1.000
_cell.length_c   1.000
_cell.angle_alpha   90.00
_cell.angle_beta   90.00
_cell.angle_gamma   90.00
#
_symmetry.space_group_name_H-M   'P 1'
#
loop_
_entity.id
_entity.type
_entity.pdbx_description
1 polymer ?
#
loop_
_entity_poly.entity_id
_entity_poly.type
_entity_poly.pdbx_seq_one_letter_code
_entity_poly.pdbx_strand_id
1 'polypeptide(L)'
;MPVATAMNPDLLPRIVPFILFMSFIGVEEAGRFLVKKDMVTLSEQFFLYLYPVKTASVAVVLFYFRKSYSEILLSQLRNLRHTTVSIVCGVAVFAAWIQMDSFTTPLAVTQGFNPYLIHDLPVQIFMTSMRLAGAVLVVPLMEELFWRSFLVRYLINTNFSKVTIGQFTWTSFLVSAILFGLEHNMFLAGVMAGAAYNLLLNYTRSIAHCILAHALTNLLLGLYVLATCQWHFW
;
A
#
# COMPACT_ATOMS: atom_id res chain seq x y z
N MET A 1 3.92 -40.00 6.33
CA MET A 1 2.97 -39.15 7.06
C MET A 1 3.13 -37.73 6.55
N PRO A 2 2.08 -37.04 6.08
CA PRO A 2 2.21 -35.63 5.79
C PRO A 2 2.35 -34.91 7.12
N VAL A 3 3.52 -34.32 7.36
CA VAL A 3 3.72 -33.38 8.46
C VAL A 3 2.70 -32.27 8.21
N ALA A 4 1.68 -32.17 9.06
CA ALA A 4 0.84 -30.99 9.10
C ALA A 4 1.81 -29.82 9.32
N THR A 5 2.08 -29.06 8.27
CA THR A 5 2.95 -27.89 8.32
C THR A 5 2.27 -26.91 9.24
N ALA A 6 2.69 -26.89 10.51
CA ALA A 6 2.27 -25.88 11.47
C ALA A 6 2.42 -24.53 10.77
N MET A 7 1.31 -23.79 10.67
CA MET A 7 1.28 -22.50 10.01
C MET A 7 2.37 -21.63 10.65
N ASN A 8 3.31 -21.11 9.86
CA ASN A 8 4.41 -20.31 10.38
C ASN A 8 3.81 -19.16 11.21
N PRO A 9 4.10 -19.05 12.53
CA PRO A 9 3.47 -18.05 13.39
C PRO A 9 3.77 -16.61 12.93
N ASP A 10 4.83 -16.42 12.14
CA ASP A 10 5.19 -15.12 11.58
C ASP A 10 4.34 -14.71 10.39
N LEU A 11 3.55 -15.63 9.82
CA LEU A 11 2.78 -15.42 8.59
C LEU A 11 1.61 -14.44 8.78
N LEU A 12 0.75 -14.71 9.76
CA LEU A 12 -0.49 -13.95 9.98
C LEU A 12 -0.26 -12.44 10.16
N PRO A 13 0.73 -11.99 10.96
CA PRO A 13 1.01 -10.56 11.11
C PRO A 13 1.30 -9.82 9.79
N ARG A 14 1.85 -10.48 8.76
CA ARG A 14 2.18 -9.84 7.47
C ARG A 14 1.04 -9.90 6.47
N ILE A 15 0.14 -10.88 6.59
CA ILE A 15 -0.92 -11.12 5.60
C ILE A 15 -2.26 -10.55 6.05
N VAL A 16 -2.64 -10.70 7.31
CA VAL A 16 -3.98 -10.31 7.80
C VAL A 16 -4.28 -8.82 7.59
N PRO A 17 -3.36 -7.87 7.90
CA PRO A 17 -3.59 -6.45 7.61
C PRO A 17 -3.92 -6.19 6.13
N PHE A 18 -3.16 -6.82 5.23
CA PHE A 18 -3.31 -6.68 3.78
C PHE A 18 -4.62 -7.28 3.28
N ILE A 19 -4.93 -8.53 3.67
CA ILE A 19 -6.20 -9.17 3.31
C ILE A 19 -7.39 -8.35 3.82
N LEU A 20 -7.30 -7.82 5.05
CA LEU A 20 -8.36 -6.97 5.60
C LEU A 20 -8.56 -5.73 4.74
N PHE A 21 -7.50 -5.03 4.37
CA PHE A 21 -7.58 -3.86 3.49
C PHE A 21 -8.19 -4.20 2.12
N MET A 22 -7.72 -5.28 1.48
CA MET A 22 -8.25 -5.75 0.20
C MET A 22 -9.72 -6.19 0.30
N SER A 23 -10.14 -6.76 1.44
CA SER A 23 -11.54 -7.13 1.66
C SER A 23 -12.46 -5.91 1.70
N PHE A 24 -12.01 -4.80 2.30
CA PHE A 24 -12.77 -3.55 2.28
C PHE A 24 -12.88 -2.96 0.86
N ILE A 25 -11.81 -3.04 0.06
CA ILE A 25 -11.85 -2.64 -1.36
C ILE A 25 -12.86 -3.51 -2.12
N GLY A 26 -12.81 -4.84 -1.94
CA GLY A 26 -13.74 -5.77 -2.58
C GLY A 26 -15.20 -5.53 -2.17
N VAL A 27 -15.46 -5.21 -0.90
CA VAL A 27 -16.80 -4.82 -0.42
C VAL A 27 -17.26 -3.51 -1.04
N GLU A 28 -16.39 -2.51 -1.13
CA GLU A 28 -16.70 -1.23 -1.77
C GLU A 28 -17.06 -1.44 -3.25
N GLU A 29 -16.22 -2.14 -3.99
CA GLU A 29 -16.39 -2.34 -5.44
C GLU A 29 -17.61 -3.22 -5.75
N ALA A 30 -17.82 -4.29 -5.00
CA ALA A 30 -19.04 -5.11 -5.10
C ALA A 30 -20.29 -4.30 -4.77
N GLY A 31 -20.24 -3.47 -3.72
CA GLY A 31 -21.33 -2.57 -3.34
C GLY A 31 -21.67 -1.60 -4.47
N ARG A 32 -20.67 -0.92 -5.04
CA ARG A 32 -20.85 0.01 -6.18
C ARG A 32 -21.38 -0.70 -7.42
N PHE A 33 -20.91 -1.92 -7.70
CA PHE A 33 -21.41 -2.74 -8.80
C PHE A 33 -22.90 -3.09 -8.62
N LEU A 34 -23.32 -3.51 -7.43
CA LEU A 34 -24.71 -3.85 -7.13
C LEU A 34 -25.63 -2.63 -7.19
N VAL A 35 -25.16 -1.45 -6.73
CA VAL A 35 -25.88 -0.18 -6.90
C VAL A 35 -26.07 0.15 -8.39
N LYS A 36 -25.00 0.02 -9.19
CA LYS A 36 -25.07 0.24 -10.65
C LYS A 36 -26.02 -0.72 -11.38
N LYS A 37 -26.31 -1.88 -10.79
CA LYS A 37 -27.24 -2.88 -11.31
C LYS A 37 -28.65 -2.75 -10.74
N ASP A 38 -28.93 -1.68 -9.99
CA ASP A 38 -30.20 -1.44 -9.30
C ASP A 38 -30.63 -2.61 -8.37
N MET A 39 -29.66 -3.40 -7.88
CA MET A 39 -29.93 -4.56 -7.03
C MET A 39 -30.00 -4.19 -5.55
N VAL A 40 -29.32 -3.11 -5.14
CA VAL A 40 -29.29 -2.60 -3.77
C VAL A 40 -29.25 -1.08 -3.78
N THR A 41 -29.79 -0.46 -2.73
CA THR A 41 -29.73 0.99 -2.51
C THR A 41 -28.76 1.30 -1.37
N LEU A 42 -27.48 1.49 -1.71
CA LEU A 42 -26.46 2.00 -0.79
C LEU A 42 -26.25 3.49 -1.04
N SER A 43 -26.12 4.28 0.03
CA SER A 43 -25.88 5.72 -0.09
C SER A 43 -24.42 6.03 -0.39
N GLU A 44 -24.14 7.17 -1.03
CA GLU A 44 -22.76 7.66 -1.19
C GLU A 44 -22.07 7.90 0.16
N GLN A 45 -22.85 8.22 1.21
CA GLN A 45 -22.34 8.33 2.58
C GLN A 45 -21.79 7.00 3.09
N PHE A 46 -22.43 5.87 2.78
CA PHE A 46 -21.92 4.56 3.17
C PHE A 46 -20.51 4.32 2.64
N PHE A 47 -20.29 4.57 1.34
CA PHE A 47 -18.97 4.42 0.73
C PHE A 47 -17.96 5.44 1.27
N LEU A 48 -18.41 6.67 1.53
CA LEU A 48 -17.58 7.71 2.13
C LEU A 48 -17.05 7.30 3.51
N TYR A 49 -17.92 6.80 4.40
CA TYR A 49 -17.54 6.38 5.76
C TYR A 49 -16.84 5.02 5.80
N LEU A 50 -16.91 4.22 4.74
CA LEU A 50 -16.19 2.95 4.66
C LEU A 50 -14.67 3.15 4.71
N TYR A 51 -14.16 4.26 4.16
CA TYR A 51 -12.74 4.56 4.15
C TYR A 51 -12.12 4.71 5.55
N PRO A 52 -12.60 5.62 6.43
CA PRO A 52 -12.03 5.76 7.78
C PRO A 52 -12.19 4.47 8.60
N VAL A 53 -13.29 3.71 8.42
CA VAL A 53 -13.49 2.41 9.06
C VAL A 53 -12.44 1.40 8.60
N LYS A 54 -12.19 1.30 7.29
CA LYS A 54 -11.12 0.47 6.71
C LYS A 54 -9.77 0.83 7.33
N THR A 55 -9.40 2.10 7.27
CA THR A 55 -8.11 2.60 7.76
C THR A 55 -7.93 2.30 9.25
N ALA A 56 -8.93 2.61 10.08
CA ALA A 56 -8.88 2.34 11.52
C ALA A 56 -8.78 0.84 11.82
N SER A 57 -9.55 0.00 11.12
CA SER A 57 -9.55 -1.46 11.30
C SER A 57 -8.17 -2.05 11.01
N VAL A 58 -7.54 -1.65 9.90
CA VAL A 58 -6.18 -2.09 9.55
C VAL A 58 -5.16 -1.57 10.55
N ALA A 59 -5.23 -0.31 10.98
CA ALA A 59 -4.35 0.24 12.01
C ALA A 59 -4.45 -0.53 13.34
N VAL A 60 -5.66 -0.91 13.77
CA VAL A 60 -5.87 -1.72 14.98
C VAL A 60 -5.20 -3.09 14.84
N VAL A 61 -5.35 -3.77 13.70
CA VAL A 61 -4.71 -5.07 13.45
C VAL A 61 -3.18 -4.93 13.42
N LEU A 62 -2.64 -3.91 12.75
CA LEU A 62 -1.21 -3.62 12.75
C LEU A 62 -0.69 -3.39 14.17
N PHE A 63 -1.41 -2.60 14.97
CA PHE A 63 -1.04 -2.33 16.36
C PHE A 63 -1.12 -3.56 17.25
N TYR A 64 -2.14 -4.41 17.05
CA TYR A 64 -2.27 -5.69 17.76
C TYR A 64 -1.05 -6.58 17.54
N PHE A 65 -0.60 -6.70 16.29
CA PHE A 65 0.57 -7.50 15.91
C PHE A 65 1.93 -6.78 16.04
N ARG A 66 1.98 -5.57 16.61
CA ARG A 66 3.21 -4.72 16.63
C ARG A 66 4.47 -5.41 17.17
N LYS A 67 4.33 -6.35 18.11
CA LYS A 67 5.45 -7.08 18.71
C LYS A 67 6.06 -8.13 17.76
N SER A 68 5.32 -8.52 16.74
CA SER A 68 5.75 -9.52 15.76
C SER A 68 6.65 -8.93 14.67
N TYR A 69 6.74 -7.60 14.52
CA TYR A 69 7.50 -6.92 13.46
C TYR A 69 8.94 -6.62 13.84
N SER A 70 9.68 -7.62 14.31
CA SER A 70 11.06 -7.46 14.77
C SER A 70 12.05 -7.05 13.68
N GLU A 71 11.70 -7.25 12.41
CA GLU A 71 12.49 -6.86 11.24
C GLU A 71 12.41 -5.37 10.90
N ILE A 72 11.45 -4.63 11.49
CA ILE A 72 11.35 -3.18 11.30
C ILE A 72 12.25 -2.50 12.34
N LEU A 73 13.48 -2.22 11.93
CA LEU A 73 14.48 -1.58 12.78
C LEU A 73 14.62 -0.09 12.42
N LEU A 74 13.91 0.77 13.14
CA LEU A 74 13.98 2.23 12.93
C LEU A 74 15.40 2.80 13.13
N SER A 75 16.25 2.12 13.90
CA SER A 75 17.67 2.47 14.04
C SER A 75 18.42 2.44 12.70
N GLN A 76 17.97 1.64 11.72
CA GLN A 76 18.58 1.59 10.39
C GLN A 76 18.44 2.94 9.65
N LEU A 77 17.40 3.73 9.93
CA LEU A 77 17.21 5.06 9.32
C LEU A 77 18.28 6.08 9.76
N ARG A 78 19.11 5.76 10.75
CA ARG A 78 20.27 6.57 11.13
C ARG A 78 21.40 6.48 10.09
N ASN A 79 21.37 5.50 9.19
CA ASN A 79 22.31 5.43 8.08
C ASN A 79 21.94 6.48 7.02
N LEU A 80 22.61 7.64 7.08
CA LEU A 80 22.31 8.79 6.22
C LEU A 80 22.37 8.45 4.73
N ARG A 81 23.30 7.59 4.30
CA ARG A 81 23.38 7.17 2.90
C ARG A 81 22.12 6.42 2.46
N HIS A 82 21.67 5.46 3.25
CA HIS A 82 20.48 4.67 2.92
C HIS A 82 19.22 5.52 3.02
N THR A 83 19.12 6.39 4.02
CA THR A 83 18.02 7.34 4.19
C THR A 83 17.92 8.30 3.02
N THR A 84 19.03 8.91 2.59
CA THR A 84 19.05 9.78 1.40
C THR A 84 18.62 9.03 0.14
N VAL A 85 19.12 7.81 -0.09
CA VAL A 85 18.71 6.99 -1.24
C VAL A 85 17.21 6.66 -1.17
N SER A 86 16.66 6.41 0.02
CA SER A 86 15.24 6.11 0.21
C SER A 86 14.36 7.32 -0.07
N ILE A 87 14.78 8.52 0.36
CA ILE A 87 14.10 9.78 0.06
C ILE A 87 14.12 10.05 -1.44
N VAL A 88 15.28 9.93 -2.09
CA VAL A 88 15.41 10.10 -3.54
C VAL A 88 14.54 9.09 -4.29
N CYS A 89 14.52 7.83 -3.84
CA CYS A 89 13.66 6.79 -4.40
C CYS A 89 12.18 7.17 -4.27
N GLY A 90 11.73 7.61 -3.09
CA GLY A 90 10.35 8.01 -2.86
C GLY A 90 9.90 9.18 -3.77
N VAL A 91 10.75 10.20 -3.91
CA VAL A 91 10.53 11.34 -4.81
C VAL A 91 10.49 10.89 -6.28
N ALA A 92 11.43 10.03 -6.69
CA ALA A 92 11.51 9.54 -8.06
C ALA A 92 10.29 8.69 -8.44
N VAL A 93 9.85 7.80 -7.55
CA VAL A 93 8.63 6.99 -7.75
C VAL A 93 7.42 7.90 -7.87
N PHE A 94 7.27 8.91 -7.01
CA PHE A 94 6.19 9.90 -7.11
C PHE A 94 6.19 10.62 -8.48
N ALA A 95 7.34 11.14 -8.91
CA ALA A 95 7.45 11.87 -10.17
C ALA A 95 7.16 10.97 -11.38
N ALA A 96 7.63 9.73 -11.35
CA ALA A 96 7.35 8.74 -12.39
C ALA A 96 5.87 8.33 -12.39
N TRP A 97 5.24 8.18 -11.21
CA TRP A 97 3.83 7.82 -11.08
C TRP A 97 2.92 8.81 -11.80
N ILE A 98 3.10 10.12 -11.54
CA ILE A 98 2.30 11.18 -12.17
C ILE A 98 2.51 11.20 -13.68
N GLN A 99 3.74 11.00 -14.15
CA GLN A 99 4.03 10.99 -15.60
C GLN A 99 3.45 9.76 -16.31
N MET A 100 3.43 8.60 -15.64
CA MET A 100 2.93 7.35 -16.22
C MET A 100 1.42 7.37 -16.45
N ASP A 101 0.67 8.19 -15.70
CA ASP A 101 -0.75 8.44 -15.94
C ASP A 101 -1.03 8.97 -17.34
N SER A 102 -0.13 9.82 -17.87
CA SER A 102 -0.29 10.43 -19.19
C SER A 102 -0.23 9.42 -20.35
N PHE A 103 0.27 8.19 -20.10
CA PHE A 103 0.42 7.15 -21.12
C PHE A 103 -0.67 6.07 -21.06
N THR A 104 -1.45 6.00 -19.99
CA THR A 104 -2.58 5.08 -19.89
C THR A 104 -3.80 5.70 -20.56
N THR A 105 -4.34 5.01 -21.57
CA THR A 105 -5.60 5.39 -22.22
C THR A 105 -6.71 5.52 -21.16
N PRO A 106 -7.68 6.45 -21.32
CA PRO A 106 -8.72 6.74 -20.33
C PRO A 106 -9.75 5.60 -20.27
N LEU A 107 -9.32 4.43 -19.82
CA LEU A 107 -10.19 3.32 -19.47
C LEU A 107 -10.74 3.63 -18.09
N ALA A 108 -11.96 4.17 -18.08
CA ALA A 108 -12.76 4.51 -16.92
C ALA A 108 -12.01 5.40 -15.90
N VAL A 109 -12.16 6.73 -16.04
CA VAL A 109 -11.79 7.68 -14.99
C VAL A 109 -12.49 7.23 -13.70
N THR A 110 -11.73 6.63 -12.78
CA THR A 110 -12.22 6.38 -11.43
C THR A 110 -12.48 7.76 -10.83
N GLN A 111 -13.72 8.04 -10.47
CA GLN A 111 -14.03 9.23 -9.69
C GLN A 111 -13.40 9.03 -8.31
N GLY A 112 -12.13 9.43 -8.18
CA GLY A 112 -11.44 9.36 -6.90
C GLY A 112 -12.08 10.32 -5.90
N PHE A 113 -11.55 10.34 -4.69
CA PHE A 113 -12.20 11.07 -3.60
C PHE A 113 -12.06 12.59 -3.75
N ASN A 114 -13.16 13.28 -4.01
CA ASN A 114 -13.21 14.74 -4.01
C ASN A 114 -13.77 15.25 -2.67
N PRO A 115 -12.93 15.78 -1.76
CA PRO A 115 -13.38 16.30 -0.46
C PRO A 115 -14.30 17.51 -0.59
N TYR A 116 -14.27 18.26 -1.69
CA TYR A 116 -15.10 19.45 -1.90
C TYR A 116 -16.58 19.14 -2.16
N LEU A 117 -16.94 17.87 -2.34
CA LEU A 117 -18.34 17.43 -2.35
C LEU A 117 -18.95 17.35 -0.95
N ILE A 118 -18.14 17.44 0.10
CA ILE A 118 -18.61 17.45 1.50
C ILE A 118 -18.82 18.91 1.93
N HIS A 119 -20.07 19.27 2.21
CA HIS A 119 -20.44 20.65 2.60
C HIS A 119 -20.08 20.99 4.05
N ASP A 120 -20.07 20.00 4.95
CA ASP A 120 -19.69 20.19 6.35
C ASP A 120 -18.17 20.23 6.49
N LEU A 121 -17.64 21.41 6.83
CA LEU A 121 -16.20 21.66 6.91
C LEU A 121 -15.48 20.75 7.94
N PRO A 122 -15.97 20.59 9.19
CA PRO A 122 -15.44 19.59 10.11
C PRO A 122 -15.35 18.18 9.52
N VAL A 123 -16.41 17.69 8.87
CA VAL A 123 -16.43 16.36 8.26
C VAL A 123 -15.45 16.27 7.09
N GLN A 124 -15.37 17.31 6.26
CA GLN A 124 -14.43 17.40 5.15
C GLN A 124 -12.98 17.31 5.62
N ILE A 125 -12.61 18.10 6.63
CA ILE A 125 -11.26 18.10 7.22
C ILE A 125 -10.93 16.74 7.81
N PHE A 126 -11.87 16.14 8.55
CA PHE A 126 -11.70 14.82 9.15
C PHE A 126 -11.45 13.75 8.08
N MET A 127 -12.29 13.69 7.05
CA MET A 127 -12.19 12.72 5.96
C MET A 127 -10.89 12.86 5.18
N THR A 128 -10.53 14.09 4.83
CA THR A 128 -9.28 14.40 4.11
C THR A 128 -8.07 14.00 4.95
N SER A 129 -8.07 14.36 6.23
CA SER A 129 -6.99 14.01 7.17
C SER A 129 -6.86 12.49 7.34
N MET A 130 -7.98 11.77 7.48
CA MET A 130 -8.00 10.31 7.59
C MET A 130 -7.49 9.63 6.31
N ARG A 131 -7.83 10.18 5.14
CA ARG A 131 -7.33 9.69 3.85
C ARG A 131 -5.83 9.86 3.72
N LEU A 132 -5.34 11.07 4.01
CA LEU A 132 -3.92 11.35 3.94
C LEU A 132 -3.12 10.53 4.97
N ALA A 133 -3.57 10.47 6.23
CA ALA A 133 -2.92 9.69 7.27
C ALA A 133 -2.95 8.18 6.97
N GLY A 134 -4.06 7.67 6.46
CA GLY A 134 -4.18 6.27 6.02
C GLY A 134 -3.18 5.93 4.92
N ALA A 135 -3.14 6.75 3.87
CA ALA A 135 -2.23 6.57 2.74
C ALA A 135 -0.74 6.70 3.11
N VAL A 136 -0.40 7.58 4.06
CA VAL A 136 1.01 7.84 4.43
C VAL A 136 1.53 6.92 5.53
N LEU A 137 0.66 6.51 6.47
CA LEU A 137 1.11 5.78 7.67
C LEU A 137 0.68 4.31 7.65
N VAL A 138 -0.58 4.04 7.29
CA VAL A 138 -1.16 2.70 7.40
C VAL A 138 -0.81 1.85 6.18
N VAL A 139 -1.03 2.39 4.98
CA VAL A 139 -0.81 1.69 3.72
C VAL A 139 0.65 1.25 3.55
N PRO A 140 1.67 2.12 3.69
CA PRO A 140 3.06 1.70 3.48
C PRO A 140 3.52 0.69 4.51
N LEU A 141 3.08 0.82 5.77
CA LEU A 141 3.42 -0.15 6.81
C LEU A 141 2.83 -1.53 6.49
N MET A 142 1.55 -1.58 6.15
CA MET A 142 0.84 -2.80 5.78
C MET A 142 1.43 -3.45 4.52
N GLU A 143 1.58 -2.67 3.45
CA GLU A 143 2.05 -3.15 2.16
C GLU A 143 3.49 -3.62 2.24
N GLU A 144 4.40 -2.88 2.87
CA GLU A 144 5.80 -3.32 2.95
C GLU A 144 5.98 -4.57 3.82
N LEU A 145 5.11 -4.76 4.83
CA LEU A 145 5.05 -6.02 5.57
C LEU A 145 4.59 -7.17 4.66
N PHE A 146 3.53 -6.98 3.88
CA PHE A 146 3.02 -8.03 2.98
C PHE A 146 4.01 -8.33 1.85
N TRP A 147 4.43 -7.31 1.11
CA TRP A 147 5.24 -7.46 -0.09
C TRP A 147 6.69 -7.80 0.24
N ARG A 148 7.36 -7.02 1.10
CA ARG A 148 8.82 -7.10 1.29
C ARG A 148 9.20 -8.01 2.44
N SER A 149 8.43 -8.00 3.53
CA SER A 149 8.65 -8.96 4.61
C SER A 149 8.11 -10.34 4.28
N PHE A 150 6.95 -10.48 3.65
CA PHE A 150 6.39 -11.81 3.35
C PHE A 150 6.64 -12.27 1.90
N LEU A 151 5.97 -11.68 0.91
CA LEU A 151 5.82 -12.28 -0.42
C LEU A 151 7.16 -12.45 -1.17
N VAL A 152 8.01 -11.43 -1.19
CA VAL A 152 9.33 -11.51 -1.84
C VAL A 152 10.15 -12.67 -1.30
N ARG A 153 10.12 -12.88 0.02
CA ARG A 153 10.84 -13.98 0.68
C ARG A 153 10.14 -15.32 0.48
N TYR A 154 8.81 -15.34 0.49
CA TYR A 154 8.00 -16.54 0.27
C TYR A 154 8.19 -17.13 -1.12
N LEU A 155 8.31 -16.28 -2.14
CA LEU A 155 8.62 -16.69 -3.53
C LEU A 155 10.00 -17.34 -3.67
N ILE A 156 10.92 -17.11 -2.72
CA ILE A 156 12.24 -17.76 -2.67
C ILE A 156 12.15 -19.08 -1.88
N ASN A 157 11.47 -19.06 -0.74
CA ASN A 157 11.26 -20.24 0.11
C ASN A 157 9.98 -20.08 0.92
N THR A 158 9.13 -21.11 0.94
CA THR A 158 7.86 -21.08 1.69
C THR A 158 8.04 -20.89 3.20
N ASN A 159 9.19 -21.32 3.74
CA ASN A 159 9.64 -20.92 5.08
C ASN A 159 10.37 -19.56 5.02
N PHE A 160 9.61 -18.53 4.66
CA PHE A 160 10.11 -17.20 4.31
C PHE A 160 10.91 -16.52 5.44
N SER A 161 10.67 -16.86 6.71
CA SER A 161 11.40 -16.31 7.85
C SER A 161 12.87 -16.74 7.90
N LYS A 162 13.24 -17.83 7.20
CA LYS A 162 14.65 -18.23 7.01
C LYS A 162 15.36 -17.46 5.89
N VAL A 163 14.62 -16.77 5.03
CA VAL A 163 15.18 -15.97 3.95
C VAL A 163 15.58 -14.61 4.50
N THR A 164 16.80 -14.19 4.18
CA THR A 164 17.32 -12.90 4.66
C THR A 164 16.59 -11.74 3.99
N ILE A 165 16.32 -10.65 4.74
CA ILE A 165 15.71 -9.44 4.16
C ILE A 165 16.60 -8.92 3.03
N GLY A 166 15.98 -8.64 1.88
CA GLY A 166 16.65 -8.14 0.68
C GLY A 166 17.47 -9.17 -0.11
N GLN A 167 17.33 -10.47 0.18
CA GLN A 167 17.86 -11.52 -0.69
C GLN A 167 17.21 -11.42 -2.09
N PHE A 168 18.06 -11.41 -3.12
CA PHE A 168 17.62 -11.23 -4.49
C PHE A 168 17.48 -12.57 -5.22
N THR A 169 16.37 -12.73 -5.94
CA THR A 169 16.24 -13.67 -7.06
C THR A 169 15.44 -12.99 -8.16
N TRP A 170 15.71 -13.34 -9.42
CA TRP A 170 14.94 -12.80 -10.54
C TRP A 170 13.45 -13.14 -10.44
N THR A 171 13.13 -14.37 -10.03
CA THR A 171 11.73 -14.81 -9.86
C THR A 171 11.02 -13.97 -8.80
N SER A 172 11.58 -13.84 -7.59
CA SER A 172 10.94 -13.05 -6.54
C SER A 172 10.80 -11.58 -6.92
N PHE A 173 11.80 -11.02 -7.59
CA PHE A 173 11.79 -9.63 -8.04
C PHE A 173 10.70 -9.36 -9.08
N LEU A 174 10.68 -10.13 -10.18
CA LEU A 174 9.75 -9.90 -11.30
C LEU A 174 8.31 -10.23 -10.91
N VAL A 175 8.09 -11.37 -10.24
CA VAL A 175 6.73 -11.79 -9.86
C VAL A 175 6.13 -10.82 -8.84
N SER A 176 6.88 -10.43 -7.80
CA SER A 176 6.33 -9.48 -6.82
C SER A 176 6.08 -8.09 -7.41
N ALA A 177 6.93 -7.61 -8.34
CA ALA A 177 6.69 -6.34 -9.02
C ALA A 177 5.42 -6.38 -9.89
N ILE A 178 5.21 -7.46 -10.65
CA ILE A 178 3.99 -7.64 -11.48
C ILE A 178 2.75 -7.71 -10.59
N LEU A 179 2.80 -8.52 -9.53
CA LEU A 179 1.68 -8.68 -8.60
C LEU A 179 1.35 -7.36 -7.86
N PHE A 180 2.37 -6.58 -7.48
CA PHE A 180 2.19 -5.24 -6.91
C PHE A 180 1.51 -4.31 -7.92
N GLY A 181 1.88 -4.40 -9.21
CA GLY A 181 1.19 -3.68 -10.28
C GLY A 181 -0.29 -4.02 -10.40
N LEU A 182 -0.66 -5.30 -10.29
CA LEU A 182 -2.05 -5.76 -10.40
C LEU A 182 -2.96 -5.25 -9.28
N GLU A 183 -2.40 -4.89 -8.12
CA GLU A 183 -3.15 -4.28 -7.02
C GLU A 183 -3.62 -2.85 -7.37
N HIS A 184 -2.97 -2.20 -8.32
CA HIS A 184 -3.18 -0.78 -8.61
C HIS A 184 -3.94 -0.58 -9.93
N ASN A 185 -4.84 0.41 -9.94
CA ASN A 185 -5.54 0.82 -11.17
C ASN A 185 -4.55 1.20 -12.29
N MET A 186 -3.47 1.88 -11.93
CA MET A 186 -2.38 2.21 -12.84
C MET A 186 -1.33 1.10 -12.88
N PHE A 187 -1.67 -0.01 -13.54
CA PHE A 187 -0.86 -1.24 -13.54
C PHE A 187 0.65 -0.99 -13.75
N LEU A 188 1.01 -0.26 -14.82
CA LEU A 188 2.43 -0.01 -15.14
C LEU A 188 3.15 0.85 -14.09
N ALA A 189 2.46 1.85 -13.51
CA ALA A 189 3.01 2.67 -12.44
C ALA A 189 3.21 1.83 -11.16
N GLY A 190 2.26 0.94 -10.86
CA GLY A 190 2.39 -0.03 -9.78
C GLY A 190 3.58 -0.98 -10.00
N VAL A 191 3.75 -1.56 -11.20
CA VAL A 191 4.92 -2.42 -11.50
C VAL A 191 6.23 -1.66 -11.29
N MET A 192 6.30 -0.40 -11.76
CA MET A 192 7.47 0.45 -11.62
C MET A 192 7.79 0.73 -10.14
N ALA A 193 6.79 1.13 -9.34
CA ALA A 193 6.96 1.36 -7.90
C ALA A 193 7.37 0.06 -7.18
N GLY A 194 6.72 -1.05 -7.52
CA GLY A 194 7.02 -2.38 -7.02
C GLY A 194 8.49 -2.77 -7.23
N ALA A 195 8.98 -2.57 -8.44
CA ALA A 195 10.37 -2.80 -8.82
C ALA A 195 11.34 -1.85 -8.09
N ALA A 196 11.02 -0.55 -8.01
CA ALA A 196 11.85 0.44 -7.34
C ALA A 196 12.05 0.12 -5.85
N TYR A 197 10.97 -0.20 -5.13
CA TYR A 197 11.05 -0.56 -3.71
C TYR A 197 11.73 -1.92 -3.50
N ASN A 198 11.62 -2.87 -4.44
CA ASN A 198 12.39 -4.10 -4.39
C ASN A 198 13.90 -3.83 -4.54
N LEU A 199 14.31 -3.01 -5.51
CA LEU A 199 15.71 -2.61 -5.66
C LEU A 199 16.22 -1.90 -4.39
N LEU A 200 15.40 -1.03 -3.81
CA LEU A 200 15.72 -0.37 -2.53
C LEU A 200 15.88 -1.39 -1.40
N LEU A 201 15.02 -2.41 -1.31
CA LEU A 201 15.15 -3.49 -0.34
C LEU A 201 16.44 -4.29 -0.54
N ASN A 202 16.77 -4.64 -1.79
CA ASN A 202 17.97 -5.42 -2.12
C ASN A 202 19.25 -4.64 -1.79
N TYR A 203 19.23 -3.32 -1.95
CA TYR A 203 20.35 -2.44 -1.64
C TYR A 203 20.47 -2.16 -0.13
N THR A 204 19.40 -1.73 0.53
CA THR A 204 19.42 -1.29 1.94
C THR A 204 19.31 -2.43 2.94
N ARG A 205 18.77 -3.58 2.51
CA ARG A 205 18.41 -4.72 3.37
C ARG A 205 17.53 -4.31 4.56
N SER A 206 16.63 -3.36 4.33
CA SER A 206 15.85 -2.72 5.39
C SER A 206 14.42 -2.41 4.94
N ILE A 207 13.45 -3.00 5.63
CA ILE A 207 12.03 -2.71 5.41
C ILE A 207 11.69 -1.28 5.87
N ALA A 208 12.35 -0.78 6.93
CA ALA A 208 12.13 0.59 7.40
C ALA A 208 12.43 1.65 6.32
N HIS A 209 13.45 1.42 5.49
CA HIS A 209 13.77 2.29 4.36
C HIS A 209 12.75 2.20 3.22
N CYS A 210 12.22 1.00 2.93
CA CYS A 210 11.10 0.85 1.99
C CYS A 210 9.84 1.55 2.48
N ILE A 211 9.49 1.40 3.77
CA ILE A 211 8.37 2.11 4.41
C ILE A 211 8.55 3.62 4.28
N LEU A 212 9.75 4.14 4.55
CA LEU A 212 10.05 5.57 4.43
C LEU A 212 9.87 6.06 2.97
N ALA A 213 10.45 5.36 2.00
CA ALA A 213 10.35 5.74 0.60
C ALA A 213 8.89 5.74 0.12
N HIS A 214 8.15 4.69 0.46
CA HIS A 214 6.75 4.54 0.09
C HIS A 214 5.84 5.56 0.81
N ALA A 215 6.02 5.77 2.12
CA ALA A 215 5.29 6.81 2.85
C ALA A 215 5.54 8.21 2.26
N LEU A 216 6.78 8.51 1.86
CA LEU A 216 7.10 9.77 1.21
C LEU A 216 6.43 9.88 -0.17
N THR A 217 6.45 8.82 -0.98
CA THR A 217 5.72 8.78 -2.26
C THR A 217 4.24 9.11 -2.06
N ASN A 218 3.58 8.46 -1.09
CA ASN A 218 2.16 8.67 -0.82
C ASN A 218 1.87 10.06 -0.24
N LEU A 219 2.78 10.60 0.57
CA LEU A 219 2.64 11.96 1.09
C LEU A 219 2.69 12.98 -0.06
N LEU A 220 3.68 12.87 -0.93
CA LEU A 220 3.81 13.75 -2.10
C LEU A 220 2.62 13.62 -3.04
N LEU A 221 2.15 12.39 -3.29
CA LEU A 221 0.96 12.15 -4.10
C LEU A 221 -0.28 12.76 -3.49
N GLY A 222 -0.51 12.57 -2.18
CA GLY A 222 -1.64 13.18 -1.47
C GLY A 222 -1.61 14.71 -1.49
N LEU A 223 -0.44 15.33 -1.30
CA LEU A 223 -0.28 16.78 -1.41
C LEU A 223 -0.51 17.28 -2.83
N TYR A 224 -0.01 16.54 -3.84
CA TYR A 224 -0.22 16.87 -5.25
C TYR A 224 -1.71 16.83 -5.61
N VAL A 225 -2.43 15.78 -5.20
CA VAL A 225 -3.88 15.65 -5.44
C VAL A 225 -4.65 16.80 -4.84
N LEU A 226 -4.36 17.15 -3.58
CA LEU A 226 -4.99 18.28 -2.89
C LEU A 226 -4.72 19.62 -3.57
N ALA A 227 -3.50 19.83 -4.07
CA ALA A 227 -3.10 21.07 -4.72
C ALA A 227 -3.65 21.22 -6.15
N THR A 228 -3.79 20.10 -6.88
CA THR A 228 -4.15 20.10 -8.31
C THR A 228 -5.59 19.69 -8.60
N CYS A 229 -6.31 19.20 -7.59
CA CYS A 229 -7.65 18.61 -7.72
C CYS A 229 -7.72 17.39 -8.67
N GLN A 230 -6.59 16.72 -8.92
CA GLN A 230 -6.52 15.50 -9.73
C GLN A 230 -6.93 14.28 -8.90
N TRP A 231 -8.22 14.20 -8.57
CA TRP A 231 -8.75 13.21 -7.63
C TRP A 231 -8.56 11.76 -8.05
N HIS A 232 -8.37 11.47 -9.34
CA HIS A 232 -8.22 10.10 -9.85
C HIS A 232 -6.99 9.36 -9.31
N PHE A 233 -6.01 10.06 -8.75
CA PHE A 233 -4.86 9.47 -8.04
C PHE A 233 -5.20 9.00 -6.61
N TRP A 234 -6.44 9.24 -6.14
CA TRP A 234 -6.93 8.86 -4.82
C TRP A 234 -8.00 7.78 -4.86
#